data_AF-A0AAE5TTQ9-F1
#
_entry.id   AF-A0AAE5TTQ9-F1
#
_cell.length_a   1.000
_cell.length_b   1.000
_cell.length_c   1.000
_cell.angle_alpha   90.00
_cell.angle_beta   90.00
_cell.angle_gamma   90.00
#
_symmetry.space_group_name_H-M   'P 1'
#
loop_
_entity.id
_entity.type
_entity.pdbx_description
1 polymer ?
#
loop_
_entity_poly.entity_id
_entity_poly.type
_entity_poly.pdbx_seq_one_letter_code
_entity_poly.pdbx_strand_id
1 'polypeptide(L)' 'MTGNIFFAAAAFTLAVVIWLMLPRIASRRDLTKMTPAEHGWYAKRVFPLMLLFAAFATAGSLAGQWGWP' A
#
# COMPACT_ATOMS: atom_id res chain seq x y z
N MET A 1 0.47 15.80 -15.85
CA MET A 1 0.88 16.19 -14.49
C MET A 1 0.08 15.46 -13.43
N THR A 2 -1.24 15.46 -13.50
CA THR A 2 -2.14 14.83 -12.54
C THR A 2 -1.92 13.31 -12.41
N GLY A 3 -1.67 12.61 -13.53
CA GLY A 3 -1.29 11.19 -13.49
C GLY A 3 -0.02 10.93 -12.67
N ASN A 4 1.00 11.78 -12.81
CA ASN A 4 2.24 11.68 -12.03
C ASN A 4 2.01 11.93 -10.54
N ILE A 5 1.06 12.80 -10.17
CA ILE A 5 0.68 13.03 -8.77
C ILE A 5 0.05 11.77 -8.18
N PHE A 6 -0.82 11.08 -8.92
CA PHE A 6 -1.38 9.81 -8.47
C PHE A 6 -0.33 8.70 -8.34
N PHE A 7 0.62 8.62 -9.27
CA PHE A 7 1.74 7.68 -9.12
C PHE A 7 2.66 8.03 -7.94
N ALA A 8 2.90 9.31 -7.67
CA ALA A 8 3.64 9.74 -6.49
C ALA A 8 2.89 9.38 -5.20
N ALA A 9 1.57 9.60 -5.14
CA ALA A 9 0.73 9.20 -4.02
C ALA A 9 0.74 7.67 -3.82
N ALA A 10 0.68 6.89 -4.90
CA ALA A 10 0.83 5.44 -4.86
C ALA A 10 2.21 5.05 -4.30
N ALA A 11 3.30 5.64 -4.80
CA ALA A 11 4.65 5.36 -4.32
C ALA A 11 4.81 5.67 -2.81
N PHE A 12 4.29 6.81 -2.35
CA PHE A 12 4.27 7.14 -0.92
C PHE A 12 3.46 6.13 -0.10
N THR A 13 2.28 5.74 -0.58
CA THR A 13 1.44 4.74 0.09
C THR A 13 2.17 3.40 0.22
N LEU A 14 2.85 2.96 -0.84
CA LEU A 14 3.65 1.75 -0.84
C LEU A 14 4.85 1.84 0.13
N ALA A 15 5.53 2.98 0.17
CA ALA A 15 6.62 3.21 1.11
C ALA A 15 6.15 3.12 2.57
N VAL A 16 4.98 3.68 2.90
CA VAL A 16 4.36 3.56 4.24
C VAL A 16 4.04 2.10 4.57
N VAL A 17 3.49 1.34 3.61
CA VAL A 17 3.24 -0.09 3.81
C VAL A 17 4.54 -0.83 4.12
N ILE A 18 5.58 -0.65 3.30
CA ILE A 18 6.88 -1.30 3.50
C ILE A 18 7.46 -0.91 4.85
N TRP A 19 7.42 0.36 5.22
CA TRP A 19 7.88 0.86 6.52
C TRP A 19 7.16 0.20 7.70
N LEU A 20 5.84 0.02 7.63
CA LEU A 20 5.06 -0.65 8.67
C LEU A 20 5.37 -2.15 8.75
N MET A 21 5.69 -2.79 7.62
CA MET A 21 5.97 -4.22 7.57
C MET A 21 7.43 -4.54 7.95
N LEU A 22 8.38 -3.65 7.65
CA LEU A 22 9.82 -3.89 7.81
C LEU A 22 10.21 -4.40 9.21
N PRO A 23 9.78 -3.75 10.32
CA PRO A 23 10.16 -4.19 11.67
C PRO A 23 9.60 -5.57 12.00
N ARG A 24 8.43 -5.92 11.47
CA ARG A 24 7.75 -7.18 11.74
C ARG A 24 8.34 -8.34 10.93
N ILE A 25 8.74 -8.08 9.69
CA ILE A 25 9.47 -9.05 8.86
C ILE A 25 10.85 -9.29 9.46
N ALA A 26 11.57 -8.23 9.83
CA ALA A 26 12.90 -8.36 10.42
C ALA A 26 12.88 -9.05 11.80
N SER A 27 11.81 -8.86 12.58
CA SER A 27 11.67 -9.45 13.91
C SER A 27 11.21 -10.91 13.90
N ARG A 28 10.62 -11.43 12.81
CA ARG A 28 10.03 -12.77 12.78
C ARG A 28 10.76 -13.71 11.84
N ARG A 29 11.25 -14.83 12.40
CA ARG A 29 11.87 -15.95 11.66
C ARG A 29 10.86 -16.82 10.90
N ASP A 30 9.60 -16.84 11.32
CA ASP A 30 8.55 -17.68 10.74
C ASP A 30 7.22 -16.92 10.65
N LEU A 31 6.80 -16.59 9.42
CA LEU A 31 5.57 -15.84 9.13
C LEU A 31 4.32 -16.71 9.27
N THR A 32 4.45 -18.04 9.26
CA THR A 32 3.30 -18.96 9.37
C THR A 32 2.75 -19.07 10.80
N LYS A 33 3.56 -18.68 11.80
CA LYS A 33 3.20 -18.65 13.22
C LYS A 33 2.70 -17.29 13.69
N MET A 34 1.87 -16.62 12.88
CA MET A 34 1.21 -15.38 13.28
C MET A 34 -0.03 -15.67 14.11
N THR A 35 -0.12 -15.01 15.27
CA THR A 35 -1.32 -15.07 16.09
C THR A 35 -2.50 -14.41 15.37
N PRO A 36 -3.76 -14.76 15.69
CA PRO A 36 -4.93 -14.10 15.11
C PRO A 36 -4.94 -12.57 15.34
N ALA A 37 -4.41 -12.11 16.47
CA ALA A 37 -4.27 -10.68 16.77
C ALA A 37 -3.31 -9.96 15.81
N GLU A 38 -2.25 -10.63 15.37
CA GLU A 38 -1.29 -10.08 14.42
C GLU A 38 -1.86 -10.06 13.01
N HIS A 39 -2.54 -11.12 12.58
CA HIS A 39 -3.31 -11.10 11.34
C HIS A 39 -4.32 -9.95 11.33
N GLY A 40 -5.04 -9.74 12.45
CA GLY A 40 -5.96 -8.61 12.60
C GLY A 40 -5.27 -7.25 12.55
N TRP A 41 -4.05 -7.12 13.08
CA TRP A 41 -3.25 -5.91 12.99
C TRP A 41 -2.88 -5.58 11.54
N TYR A 42 -2.43 -6.57 10.77
CA TYR A 42 -2.14 -6.44 9.34
C TYR A 42 -3.39 -6.11 8.53
N ALA A 43 -4.47 -6.85 8.73
CA ALA A 43 -5.73 -6.65 8.02
C ALA A 43 -6.31 -5.25 8.25
N LYS A 44 -6.14 -4.67 9.45
CA LYS A 44 -6.66 -3.33 9.76
C LYS A 44 -5.77 -2.18 9.25
N ARG A 45 -4.49 -2.43 8.97
CA ARG A 45 -3.52 -1.36 8.63
C ARG A 45 -2.97 -1.50 7.22
N VAL A 46 -2.47 -2.69 6.87
CA VAL A 46 -1.84 -2.93 5.57
C VAL A 46 -2.88 -3.09 4.47
N PHE A 47 -3.97 -3.82 4.72
CA PHE A 47 -4.97 -4.06 3.68
C PHE A 47 -5.65 -2.77 3.15
N PRO A 48 -6.10 -1.82 4.01
CA PRO A 48 -6.65 -0.55 3.53
C PRO A 48 -5.62 0.30 2.77
N LEU A 49 -4.36 0.29 3.20
CA LEU A 49 -3.29 1.01 2.51
C LEU A 49 -2.97 0.39 1.14
N MET A 50 -3.00 -0.94 1.02
CA MET A 50 -2.83 -1.63 -0.26
C MET A 50 -4.01 -1.34 -1.21
N LEU A 51 -5.24 -1.26 -0.68
CA LEU A 51 -6.40 -0.84 -1.45
C LEU A 51 -6.24 0.60 -1.96
N LEU A 52 -5.77 1.50 -1.09
CA LEU A 52 -5.51 2.90 -1.45
C LEU A 52 -4.39 3.02 -2.49
N PHE A 53 -3.32 2.25 -2.35
CA PHE A 53 -2.26 2.15 -3.35
C PHE A 53 -2.81 1.73 -4.71
N ALA A 54 -3.62 0.67 -4.75
CA ALA A 54 -4.22 0.19 -5.99
C ALA A 54 -5.14 1.24 -6.61
N ALA A 55 -5.92 1.96 -5.81
CA ALA A 55 -6.78 3.04 -6.28
C ALA A 55 -5.97 4.17 -6.92
N PHE A 56 -4.88 4.63 -6.28
CA PHE A 56 -4.01 5.66 -6.85
C PHE A 56 -3.27 5.19 -8.10
N ALA A 57 -2.73 3.97 -8.12
CA ALA A 57 -2.08 3.42 -9.31
C ALA A 57 -3.05 3.32 -10.50
N THR A 58 -4.28 2.88 -10.23
CA THR A 58 -5.35 2.79 -11.24
C THR A 58 -5.75 4.18 -11.74
N ALA A 59 -5.96 5.14 -10.84
CA ALA A 59 -6.28 6.52 -11.20
C ALA A 59 -5.16 7.17 -12.02
N GLY A 60 -3.90 6.95 -11.66
CA GLY A 60 -2.74 7.41 -12.44
C GLY A 60 -2.70 6.82 -13.84
N SER A 61 -2.99 5.52 -13.97
CA SER A 61 -3.05 4.83 -15.27
C SER A 61 -4.22 5.29 -16.15
N LEU A 62 -5.33 5.71 -15.55
CA LEU A 62 -6.54 6.16 -16.27
C LEU A 62 -6.59 7.67 -16.46
N ALA A 63 -5.69 8.45 -15.83
CA ALA A 63 -5.71 9.91 -15.85
C ALA A 63 -5.78 10.48 -17.29
N GLY A 64 -4.98 9.94 -18.21
CA GLY A 64 -5.01 10.36 -19.62
C GLY A 64 -6.32 10.02 -20.35
N GLN A 65 -7.01 8.96 -19.95
CA GLN A 65 -8.31 8.58 -20.53
C GLN A 65 -9.45 9.47 -20.03
N TRP A 66 -9.31 10.04 -18.84
CA TRP A 66 -10.29 10.96 -18.25
C TRP A 66 -10.04 12.43 -18.63
N GLY A 67 -9.10 12.68 -19.54
CA GLY A 67 -8.75 14.03 -19.97
C GLY A 67 -8.03 14.85 -18.90
N TRP A 68 -7.49 14.19 -17.87
CA TRP A 68 -6.70 14.86 -16.84
C TRP A 68 -5.28 15.13 -17.36
N PRO A 69 -4.75 16.36 -17.14
CA PRO A 69 -3.48 16.78 -17.71
C PRO A 69 -2.28 16.02 -17.16
#